data_AF-A0A2T6C0P5-F1
#
_entry.id   AF-A0A2T6C0P5-F1
#
_cell.length_a   1.000
_cell.length_b   1.000
_cell.length_c   1.000
_cell.angle_alpha   90.00
_cell.angle_beta   90.00
_cell.angle_gamma   90.00
#
_symmetry.space_group_name_H-M   'P 1'
#
loop_
_entity.id
_entity.type
_entity.pdbx_description
1 polymer ?
#
loop_
_entity_poly.entity_id
_entity_poly.type
_entity_poly.pdbx_seq_one_letter_code
_entity_poly.pdbx_strand_id
1 'polypeptide(L)' 'MCFRKGEFRTGLSDVRLGEIHGCDFYMSRSQFEYWKHTQLTVDITEGRGASFSLEIPLGIRFFIRSRPFTGEESKLLQPV' A
#
# COMPACT_ATOMS: atom_id res chain seq x y z
N MET A 1 -0.32 2.10 6.62
CA MET A 1 0.53 2.27 7.81
C MET A 1 1.98 2.14 7.37
N CYS A 2 2.89 2.89 7.98
CA CYS A 2 4.32 2.89 7.70
C CYS A 2 5.05 2.48 8.99
N PHE A 3 5.88 1.45 8.91
CA PHE A 3 6.67 0.91 10.02
C PHE A 3 8.16 1.05 9.68
N ARG A 4 9.06 0.95 10.68
CA ARG A 4 10.49 0.87 10.35
C ARG A 4 10.75 -0.42 9.59
N LYS A 5 11.74 -0.39 8.69
CA LYS A 5 12.15 -1.56 7.93
C LYS A 5 12.51 -2.71 8.89
N GLY A 6 11.86 -3.85 8.70
CA GLY A 6 12.02 -5.05 9.53
C GLY A 6 11.11 -5.14 10.76
N GLU A 7 10.33 -4.11 11.10
CA GLU A 7 9.42 -4.14 12.26
C GLU A 7 8.02 -4.69 11.92
N PHE A 8 7.60 -4.63 10.65
CA PHE A 8 6.33 -5.20 10.22
C PHE A 8 6.47 -6.73 10.05
N ARG A 9 5.75 -7.48 10.90
CA ARG A 9 5.72 -8.95 10.83
C ARG A 9 4.63 -9.38 9.86
N THR A 10 5.03 -10.05 8.78
CA THR A 10 4.12 -10.61 7.77
C THR A 10 3.67 -12.02 8.14
N GLY A 11 2.44 -12.39 7.78
CA GLY A 11 1.89 -13.73 7.86
C GLY A 11 1.30 -14.20 6.52
N LEU A 12 0.59 -15.34 6.55
CA LEU A 12 0.00 -15.97 5.34
C LEU A 12 -1.07 -15.12 4.65
N SER A 13 -1.64 -14.17 5.38
CA SER A 13 -2.66 -13.25 4.92
C SER A 13 -2.10 -11.96 4.34
N ASP A 14 -0.78 -11.73 4.37
CA ASP A 14 -0.15 -10.54 3.81
C ASP A 14 0.39 -10.83 2.40
N VAL A 15 0.03 -9.98 1.46
CA VAL A 15 0.44 -10.04 0.06
C VAL A 15 1.40 -8.89 -0.19
N ARG A 16 2.63 -9.20 -0.67
CA ARG A 16 3.64 -8.20 -1.01
C ARG A 16 3.36 -7.67 -2.42
N LEU A 17 2.94 -6.42 -2.53
CA LEU A 17 2.60 -5.81 -3.82
C LEU A 17 3.82 -5.26 -4.56
N GLY A 18 4.90 -4.97 -3.84
CA GLY A 18 6.12 -4.43 -4.41
C GLY A 18 6.87 -3.56 -3.41
N GLU A 19 7.54 -2.53 -3.92
CA GLU A 19 8.39 -1.64 -3.15
C GLU A 19 8.09 -0.17 -3.46
N ILE A 20 8.15 0.69 -2.45
CA ILE A 20 8.06 2.14 -2.55
C ILE A 20 9.31 2.72 -1.89
N HIS A 21 10.17 3.38 -2.65
CA HIS A 21 11.41 4.01 -2.15
C HIS A 21 12.29 3.09 -1.26
N GLY A 22 12.52 1.82 -1.61
CA GLY A 22 13.34 0.92 -0.78
C GLY A 22 12.59 0.16 0.32
N CYS A 23 11.29 0.40 0.45
CA CYS A 23 10.43 -0.17 1.50
C CYS A 23 9.34 -1.08 0.91
N ASP A 24 9.21 -2.28 1.45
CA ASP A 24 8.19 -3.23 1.03
C ASP A 24 6.77 -2.71 1.32
N PHE A 25 5.88 -2.86 0.33
CA PHE A 25 4.48 -2.50 0.45
C PHE A 25 3.61 -3.76 0.46
N TYR A 26 2.83 -3.90 1.53
CA TYR A 26 1.97 -5.06 1.77
C TYR A 26 0.50 -4.67 1.82
N MET A 27 -0.35 -5.65 1.50
CA MET A 27 -1.80 -5.55 1.58
C MET A 27 -2.36 -6.86 2.12
N SER A 28 -3.48 -6.82 2.84
CA SER A 28 -4.12 -8.07 3.24
C SER A 28 -4.67 -8.81 2.01
N ARG A 29 -4.70 -10.14 2.05
CA ARG A 29 -5.20 -10.99 0.97
C ARG A 29 -6.63 -10.62 0.55
N SER A 30 -7.51 -10.32 1.51
CA SER A 30 -8.88 -9.91 1.22
C SER A 30 -8.96 -8.56 0.51
N GLN A 31 -8.13 -7.58 0.90
CA GLN A 31 -8.05 -6.30 0.20
C GLN A 31 -7.44 -6.48 -1.19
N PHE A 32 -6.43 -7.33 -1.33
CA PHE A 32 -5.82 -7.62 -2.63
C PHE A 32 -6.85 -8.21 -3.60
N GLU A 33 -7.63 -9.21 -3.20
CA GLU A 33 -8.67 -9.78 -4.07
C GLU A 33 -9.67 -8.72 -4.53
N TYR A 34 -10.01 -7.78 -3.65
CA TYR A 34 -10.92 -6.68 -3.97
C TYR A 34 -10.27 -5.60 -4.86
N TRP A 35 -8.98 -5.31 -4.72
CA TRP A 35 -8.31 -4.17 -5.39
C TRP A 35 -7.34 -4.56 -6.51
N LYS A 36 -7.09 -5.84 -6.79
CA LYS A 36 -6.12 -6.31 -7.80
C LYS A 36 -6.32 -5.78 -9.21
N HIS A 37 -7.51 -5.25 -9.52
CA HIS A 37 -7.85 -4.64 -10.80
C HIS A 37 -7.74 -3.10 -10.80
N THR A 38 -7.12 -2.52 -9.77
CA THR A 38 -6.98 -1.07 -9.60
C THR A 38 -5.52 -0.65 -9.50
N GLN A 39 -5.19 0.47 -10.15
CA GLN A 39 -3.96 1.20 -9.85
C GLN A 39 -4.12 1.90 -8.52
N LEU A 40 -3.14 1.70 -7.63
CA LEU A 40 -3.09 2.33 -6.33
C LEU A 40 -1.95 3.34 -6.30
N THR A 41 -2.27 4.57 -5.90
CA THR A 41 -1.29 5.62 -5.64
C THR A 41 -1.27 5.89 -4.14
N VAL A 42 -0.10 5.72 -3.53
CA VAL A 42 0.16 6.12 -2.15
C VAL A 42 0.49 7.60 -2.13
N ASP A 43 -0.29 8.38 -1.40
CA ASP A 43 -0.23 9.84 -1.37
C ASP A 43 -0.27 10.33 0.09
N ILE A 44 0.08 11.60 0.32
CA ILE A 44 0.09 12.23 1.64
C ILE A 44 -0.87 13.41 1.71
N THR A 45 -1.45 13.61 2.87
CA THR A 45 -2.24 14.81 3.17
C THR A 45 -2.04 15.21 4.62
N GLU A 46 -2.37 16.45 4.96
CA GLU A 46 -2.33 16.94 6.33
C GLU A 46 -3.35 16.20 7.21
N GLY A 47 -2.99 15.95 8.46
CA GLY A 47 -3.88 15.39 9.47
C GLY A 47 -3.29 14.21 10.22
N ARG A 48 -4.13 13.61 11.07
CA ARG A 48 -3.71 12.53 11.96
C ARG A 48 -3.52 11.22 11.20
N GLY A 49 -2.29 10.69 11.21
CA GLY A 49 -1.96 9.35 10.70
C GLY A 49 -2.62 8.22 11.50
N ALA A 50 -2.50 6.99 10.98
CA ALA A 50 -2.97 5.80 11.68
C ALA A 50 -2.13 5.55 12.96
N SER A 51 -2.75 5.09 14.05
CA SER A 51 -2.18 5.07 15.41
C SER A 51 -0.78 4.44 15.60
N PHE A 52 -0.32 3.60 14.66
CA PHE A 52 0.99 2.90 14.72
C PHE A 52 1.94 3.29 13.58
N SER A 53 1.61 4.34 12.84
CA SER A 53 2.32 4.76 11.63
C SER A 53 3.41 5.79 11.96
N LEU A 54 4.59 5.67 11.35
CA LEU A 54 5.75 6.53 11.64
C LEU A 54 5.54 8.01 11.33
N GLU A 55 4.60 8.36 10.46
CA GLU A 55 4.35 9.75 10.06
C GLU A 55 3.50 10.55 11.05
N ILE A 56 2.92 9.91 12.08
CA ILE A 56 2.07 10.60 13.09
C ILE A 56 2.70 11.90 13.65
N PRO A 57 3.96 11.92 14.14
CA PRO A 57 4.55 13.14 14.68
C PRO A 57 4.84 14.21 13.62
N LEU A 58 4.72 13.89 12.33
CA LEU A 58 4.97 14.82 11.23
C LEU A 58 3.70 15.62 10.84
N GLY A 59 2.55 15.34 11.46
CA GLY A 59 1.30 16.05 11.17
C GLY A 59 0.67 15.72 9.81
N ILE A 60 1.15 14.64 9.16
CA ILE A 60 0.64 14.14 7.89
C ILE A 60 0.09 12.72 8.05
N ARG A 61 -0.64 12.25 7.05
CA ARG A 61 -1.16 10.89 6.94
C ARG A 61 -1.03 10.37 5.52
N PHE A 62 -0.76 9.08 5.39
CA PHE A 62 -0.89 8.39 4.12
C PHE A 62 -2.37 8.15 3.77
N PHE A 63 -2.69 8.21 2.49
CA PHE A 63 -3.94 7.70 1.95
C PHE A 63 -3.71 7.08 0.57
N ILE A 64 -4.69 6.32 0.11
CA ILE A 64 -4.64 5.61 -1.17
C ILE A 64 -5.65 6.26 -2.11
N ARG A 65 -5.19 6.65 -3.29
CA ARG A 65 -6.07 6.91 -4.45
C ARG A 65 -6.10 5.66 -5.29
N SER A 66 -7.30 5.21 -5.65
CA SER A 66 -7.51 4.05 -6.49
C SER A 66 -8.24 4.44 -7.76
N ARG A 67 -7.82 3.88 -8.89
CA ARG A 67 -8.62 3.87 -10.13
C ARG A 67 -8.53 2.50 -10.79
N PRO A 68 -9.53 2.07 -11.57
CA PRO A 68 -9.39 0.87 -12.39
C PRO A 68 -8.21 0.99 -13.35
N PHE A 69 -7.52 -0.13 -13.58
CA PHE A 69 -6.59 -0.20 -14.70
C PHE A 69 -7.34 -0.10 -16.03
N THR A 70 -6.70 0.52 -17.02
CA THR A 70 -7.16 0.41 -18.39
C THR A 70 -6.91 -1.00 -18.94
N GLY A 71 -7.54 -1.34 -20.07
CA GLY A 71 -7.32 -2.63 -20.73
C GLY A 71 -5.86 -2.87 -21.12
N GLU A 72 -5.14 -1.82 -21.54
CA GLU A 72 -3.72 -1.92 -21.89
C GLU A 72 -2.83 -2.06 -20.66
N GLU A 73 -3.09 -1.31 -19.58
CA GLU A 73 -2.34 -1.43 -18.32
C GLU A 73 -2.51 -2.81 -17.69
N SER A 74 -3.71 -3.39 -17.81
CA SER A 74 -4.01 -4.73 -17.26
C SER A 74 -3.15 -5.82 -17.91
N LYS A 75 -2.77 -5.66 -19.19
CA LYS A 75 -1.89 -6.60 -19.90
C LYS A 75 -0.44 -6.55 -19.44
N LEU A 76 -0.04 -5.45 -18.79
CA LEU A 76 1.33 -5.23 -18.29
C LEU A 76 1.52 -5.69 -16.83
N LEU A 77 0.43 -6.13 -16.18
CA LEU A 77 0.49 -6.58 -14.79
C LEU A 77 1.34 -7.84 -14.66
N GLN A 78 2.16 -7.86 -13.62
CA GLN A 78 2.94 -9.03 -13.23
C GLN A 78 2.19 -9.82 -12.16
N PRO A 79 2.37 -11.15 -12.11
CA PRO A 79 1.90 -11.96 -11.00
C PRO A 79 2.48 -11.45 -9.67
N VAL A 80 1.66 -11.49 -8.63
CA VAL A 80 2.01 -11.14 -7.25
C VAL A 80 2.29 -12.39 -6.44
#